data_AF-A0A382JW52-F1
#
_entry.id   AF-A0A382JW52-F1
#
_cell.length_a   1.000
_cell.length_b   1.000
_cell.length_c   1.000
_cell.angle_alpha   90.00
_cell.angle_beta   90.00
_cell.angle_gamma   90.00
#
_symmetry.space_group_name_H-M   'P 1'
#
loop_
_entity.id
_entity.type
_entity.pdbx_description
1 polymer ?
#
loop_
_entity_poly.entity_id
_entity_poly.type
_entity_poly.pdbx_seq_one_letter_code
_entity_poly.pdbx_strand_id
1 'polypeptide(L)'
;MKNFLIYYVFITLSIIVNSCSEGGVEYSKISIVLKEVTAITTPTTDTTPDYTFSSTESGTITYGGSCSSSTTSAISGNNTITLSSLSDGTYADCTITVTKTINIEKSETIISDSLTITSFV
;
A
#
# COMPACT_ATOMS: atom_id res chain seq x y z
N MET A 1 -59.13 -31.40 -23.20
CA MET A 1 -58.67 -30.07 -23.65
C MET A 1 -58.04 -29.34 -22.48
N LYS A 2 -56.73 -29.07 -22.63
CA LYS A 2 -55.96 -27.99 -21.98
C LYS A 2 -55.81 -28.04 -20.45
N ASN A 3 -54.88 -28.89 -20.02
CA ASN A 3 -53.95 -28.69 -18.89
C ASN A 3 -53.07 -27.42 -19.07
N PHE A 4 -53.66 -26.30 -19.50
CA PHE A 4 -52.96 -25.05 -19.80
C PHE A 4 -52.94 -24.11 -18.59
N LEU A 5 -53.83 -24.31 -17.62
CA LEU A 5 -53.95 -23.48 -16.43
C LEU A 5 -52.83 -23.73 -15.41
N ILE A 6 -52.29 -24.95 -15.32
CA ILE A 6 -51.17 -25.24 -14.41
C ILE A 6 -49.85 -24.71 -14.98
N TYR A 7 -49.66 -24.72 -16.30
CA TYR A 7 -48.43 -24.19 -16.93
C TYR A 7 -48.35 -22.65 -16.86
N TYR A 8 -49.49 -21.95 -16.89
CA TYR A 8 -49.54 -20.49 -16.77
C TYR A 8 -49.30 -19.96 -15.35
N VAL A 9 -49.53 -20.76 -14.30
CA VAL A 9 -49.27 -20.36 -12.90
C VAL A 9 -47.78 -20.39 -12.56
N PHE A 10 -46.97 -21.20 -13.25
CA PHE A 10 -45.52 -21.26 -13.04
C PHE A 10 -44.71 -20.28 -13.90
N ILE A 11 -45.29 -19.71 -14.97
CA ILE A 11 -44.58 -18.75 -15.83
C ILE A 11 -44.55 -17.34 -15.24
N THR A 12 -45.55 -16.92 -14.45
CA THR A 12 -45.59 -15.56 -13.89
C THR A 12 -44.93 -15.43 -12.51
N LEU A 13 -44.41 -16.52 -11.93
CA LEU A 13 -43.58 -16.45 -10.70
C LEU A 13 -42.08 -16.37 -11.01
N SER A 14 -41.72 -16.36 -12.28
CA SER A 14 -40.36 -16.03 -12.73
C SER A 14 -40.40 -14.63 -13.32
N ILE A 15 -39.32 -13.87 -13.12
CA ILE A 15 -39.07 -12.54 -13.69
C ILE A 15 -39.60 -11.37 -12.84
N ILE A 16 -38.98 -11.17 -11.68
CA ILE A 16 -38.04 -10.05 -11.54
C ILE A 16 -36.80 -10.63 -10.84
N VAL A 17 -35.94 -11.32 -11.60
CA VAL A 17 -34.52 -11.21 -11.26
C VAL A 17 -34.22 -9.75 -11.51
N ASN A 18 -34.18 -8.95 -10.44
CA ASN A 18 -33.52 -7.68 -10.53
C ASN A 18 -32.06 -8.05 -10.76
N SER A 19 -31.70 -8.22 -12.04
CA SER A 19 -30.33 -8.29 -12.46
C SER A 19 -29.75 -6.88 -12.32
N CYS A 20 -29.65 -6.41 -11.07
CA CYS A 20 -28.37 -5.86 -10.68
C CYS A 20 -27.43 -7.08 -10.70
N SER A 21 -26.90 -7.38 -11.88
CA SER A 21 -25.47 -7.64 -11.86
C SER A 21 -24.94 -6.36 -11.24
N GLU A 22 -24.62 -6.41 -9.95
CA GLU A 22 -23.57 -5.55 -9.46
C GLU A 22 -22.42 -5.87 -10.41
N GLY A 23 -22.27 -5.02 -11.42
CA GLY A 23 -21.02 -4.91 -12.12
C GLY A 23 -20.07 -4.48 -11.03
N GLY A 24 -19.60 -5.46 -10.27
CA GLY A 24 -18.38 -5.38 -9.51
C GLY A 24 -17.35 -5.15 -10.59
N VAL A 25 -17.19 -3.89 -10.97
CA VAL A 25 -15.93 -3.41 -11.45
C VAL A 25 -14.98 -3.90 -10.37
N GLU A 26 -14.15 -4.87 -10.72
CA GLU A 26 -13.01 -5.22 -9.91
C GLU A 26 -12.15 -3.97 -9.91
N TYR A 27 -12.50 -3.02 -9.04
CA TYR A 27 -11.65 -1.90 -8.73
C TYR A 27 -10.38 -2.56 -8.22
N SER A 28 -9.33 -2.48 -9.03
CA SER A 28 -8.00 -2.87 -8.60
C SER A 28 -7.71 -2.06 -7.34
N LYS A 29 -7.90 -2.69 -6.18
CA LYS A 29 -7.67 -2.06 -4.90
C LYS A 29 -6.17 -1.82 -4.82
N ILE A 30 -5.78 -0.58 -4.99
CA ILE A 30 -4.38 -0.20 -4.89
C ILE A 30 -3.92 -0.52 -3.45
N SER A 31 -2.82 -1.26 -3.33
CA SER A 31 -2.23 -1.63 -2.05
C SER A 31 -0.75 -1.31 -2.11
N ILE A 32 -0.26 -0.62 -1.09
CA ILE A 32 1.14 -0.22 -0.97
C ILE A 32 1.82 -1.18 -0.01
N VAL A 33 2.73 -1.99 -0.54
CA VAL A 33 3.54 -2.92 0.25
C VAL A 33 4.98 -2.47 0.18
N LEU A 34 5.58 -2.29 1.35
CA LEU A 34 6.98 -1.92 1.51
C LEU A 34 7.80 -3.14 1.93
N LYS A 35 9.04 -3.24 1.42
CA LYS A 35 10.00 -4.28 1.84
C LYS A 35 11.40 -3.71 1.91
N GLU A 36 12.15 -4.10 2.91
CA GLU A 36 13.59 -3.84 2.97
C GLU A 36 14.30 -4.59 1.83
N VAL A 37 15.21 -3.89 1.14
CA VAL A 37 16.03 -4.44 0.05
C VAL A 37 17.49 -4.47 0.46
N THR A 38 18.00 -3.34 0.98
CA THR A 38 19.37 -3.20 1.48
C THR A 38 19.30 -2.55 2.86
N ALA A 39 19.58 -3.34 3.89
CA ALA A 39 19.72 -2.85 5.26
C ALA A 39 20.98 -1.99 5.42
N ILE A 40 20.99 -1.15 6.44
CA ILE A 40 22.21 -0.48 6.90
C ILE A 40 23.11 -1.53 7.56
N THR A 41 24.38 -1.57 7.18
CA THR A 41 25.35 -2.48 7.80
C THR A 41 25.58 -2.08 9.25
N THR A 42 25.62 -3.05 10.17
CA THR A 42 25.93 -2.80 11.58
C THR A 42 27.12 -3.66 12.04
N PRO A 43 28.08 -3.11 12.79
CA PRO A 43 28.20 -1.68 13.15
C PRO A 43 28.61 -0.81 11.95
N THR A 44 28.28 0.49 11.99
CA THR A 44 28.74 1.49 11.01
C THR A 44 29.38 2.70 11.67
N THR A 45 30.31 3.35 10.98
CA THR A 45 30.84 4.68 11.35
C THR A 45 30.33 5.78 10.42
N ASP A 46 29.49 5.43 9.45
CA ASP A 46 28.84 6.38 8.55
C ASP A 46 27.68 7.04 9.28
N THR A 47 27.74 8.36 9.42
CA THR A 47 26.69 9.15 10.08
C THR A 47 25.52 9.48 9.15
N THR A 48 25.63 9.20 7.84
CA THR A 48 24.59 9.42 6.83
C THR A 48 24.39 8.16 5.97
N PRO A 49 24.03 7.02 6.58
CA PRO A 49 24.01 5.76 5.86
C PRO A 49 22.90 5.72 4.81
N ASP A 50 23.17 5.01 3.72
CA ASP A 50 22.17 4.70 2.71
C ASP A 50 21.32 3.49 3.13
N TYR A 51 20.02 3.58 2.88
CA TYR A 51 19.04 2.52 3.09
C TYR A 51 18.23 2.32 1.81
N THR A 52 17.95 1.07 1.43
CA THR A 52 17.09 0.80 0.25
C THR A 52 15.90 -0.05 0.63
N PHE A 53 14.70 0.43 0.28
CA PHE A 53 13.45 -0.32 0.35
C PHE A 53 12.76 -0.36 -1.01
N SER A 54 11.90 -1.35 -1.22
CA SER A 54 11.01 -1.40 -2.38
C SER A 54 9.59 -1.00 -2.00
N SER A 55 8.87 -0.37 -2.91
CA SER A 55 7.43 -0.09 -2.82
C SER A 55 6.71 -0.65 -4.04
N THR A 56 5.50 -1.19 -3.86
CA THR A 56 4.64 -1.57 -5.01
C THR A 56 4.14 -0.35 -5.77
N GLU A 57 4.06 0.81 -5.13
CA GLU A 57 3.48 2.03 -5.68
C GLU A 57 4.32 3.26 -5.36
N SER A 58 4.25 4.29 -6.20
CA SER A 58 4.80 5.61 -5.86
C SER A 58 4.00 6.30 -4.77
N GLY A 59 4.63 7.16 -3.97
CA GLY A 59 3.92 7.95 -2.96
C GLY A 59 4.83 8.85 -2.14
N THR A 60 4.26 9.54 -1.16
CA THR A 60 4.99 10.38 -0.21
C THR A 60 5.52 9.53 0.93
N ILE A 61 6.81 9.63 1.21
CA ILE A 61 7.48 8.97 2.32
C ILE A 61 7.29 9.79 3.60
N THR A 62 6.92 9.11 4.68
CA THR A 62 6.93 9.65 6.04
C THR A 62 7.82 8.79 6.92
N TYR A 63 8.72 9.43 7.65
CA TYR A 63 9.64 8.79 8.60
C TYR A 63 9.07 8.85 10.02
N GLY A 64 9.27 7.78 10.77
CA GLY A 64 8.98 7.72 12.21
C GLY A 64 10.20 7.27 13.02
N GLY A 65 10.12 7.46 14.34
CA GLY A 65 11.21 7.16 15.27
C GLY A 65 12.34 8.19 15.19
N SER A 66 13.58 7.71 15.33
CA SER A 66 14.77 8.56 15.42
C SER A 66 15.44 8.87 14.08
N CYS A 67 14.91 8.35 12.96
CA CYS A 67 15.48 8.56 11.62
C CYS A 67 14.69 9.61 10.82
N SER A 68 15.39 10.29 9.91
CA SER A 68 14.78 11.17 8.90
C SER A 68 15.64 11.17 7.63
N SER A 69 15.07 11.62 6.52
CA SER A 69 15.79 11.90 5.27
C SER A 69 15.12 13.06 4.53
N SER A 70 15.87 13.75 3.69
CA SER A 70 15.33 14.77 2.77
C SER A 70 14.53 14.15 1.62
N THR A 71 14.70 12.86 1.34
CA THR A 71 13.92 12.16 0.32
C THR A 71 12.51 11.90 0.84
N THR A 72 11.52 12.57 0.25
CA THR A 72 10.10 12.49 0.66
C THR A 72 9.21 11.82 -0.37
N SER A 73 9.77 11.32 -1.47
CA SER A 73 9.02 10.69 -2.56
C SER A 73 9.57 9.30 -2.86
N ALA A 74 8.68 8.32 -2.93
CA ALA A 74 8.96 6.96 -3.37
C ALA A 74 8.41 6.75 -4.79
N ILE A 75 9.10 5.91 -5.56
CA ILE A 75 8.64 5.32 -6.81
C ILE A 75 8.22 3.85 -6.58
N SER A 76 7.44 3.31 -7.51
CA SER A 76 7.27 1.85 -7.60
C SER A 76 8.60 1.21 -7.96
N GLY A 77 8.98 0.15 -7.25
CA GLY A 77 10.31 -0.46 -7.31
C GLY A 77 11.21 -0.01 -6.15
N ASN A 78 12.53 -0.04 -6.38
CA ASN A 78 13.53 0.25 -5.34
C ASN A 78 13.73 1.76 -5.13
N ASN A 79 13.84 2.14 -3.87
CA ASN A 79 14.02 3.50 -3.38
C ASN A 79 15.22 3.51 -2.46
N THR A 80 16.32 4.10 -2.90
CA THR A 80 17.49 4.36 -2.06
C THR A 80 17.35 5.74 -1.45
N ILE A 81 17.43 5.80 -0.13
CA ILE A 81 17.40 7.03 0.66
C ILE A 81 18.72 7.13 1.44
N THR A 82 19.23 8.36 1.58
CA THR A 82 20.33 8.67 2.48
C THR A 82 19.73 9.26 3.75
N LEU A 83 19.99 8.67 4.91
CA LEU A 83 19.50 9.22 6.17
C LEU A 83 20.21 10.53 6.50
N SER A 84 19.49 11.46 7.11
CA SER A 84 20.05 12.67 7.69
C SER A 84 21.09 12.31 8.75
N SER A 85 22.04 13.21 9.02
CA SER A 85 23.13 12.96 9.97
C SER A 85 22.61 12.43 11.32
N LEU A 86 23.12 11.27 11.70
CA LEU A 86 22.87 10.58 12.96
C LEU A 86 24.06 10.76 13.90
N SER A 87 23.80 10.71 15.22
CA SER A 87 24.86 10.69 16.23
C SER A 87 25.20 9.24 16.59
N ASP A 88 26.32 9.00 17.25
CA ASP A 88 26.66 7.66 17.73
C ASP A 88 25.55 7.12 18.64
N GLY A 89 25.02 5.94 18.32
CA GLY A 89 23.92 5.35 19.07
C GLY A 89 23.29 4.14 18.40
N THR A 90 22.38 3.48 19.10
CA THR A 90 21.58 2.38 18.56
C THR A 90 20.25 2.90 18.03
N TYR A 91 19.95 2.58 16.78
CA TYR A 91 18.73 2.96 16.08
C TYR A 91 17.87 1.73 15.84
N ALA A 92 16.77 1.60 16.57
CA ALA A 92 15.87 0.43 16.52
C ALA A 92 14.38 0.81 16.37
N ASP A 93 14.08 2.10 16.31
CA ASP A 93 12.72 2.66 16.25
C ASP A 93 12.39 3.30 14.89
N CYS A 94 13.33 3.27 13.95
CA CYS A 94 13.19 3.92 12.66
C CYS A 94 12.17 3.21 11.77
N THR A 95 11.23 3.98 11.23
CA THR A 95 10.15 3.45 10.39
C THR A 95 9.90 4.29 9.15
N ILE A 96 9.37 3.66 8.12
CA ILE A 96 8.96 4.26 6.85
C ILE A 96 7.50 3.90 6.58
N THR A 97 6.69 4.91 6.28
CA THR A 97 5.37 4.72 5.65
C THR A 97 5.33 5.48 4.33
N VAL A 98 4.64 4.93 3.35
CA VAL A 98 4.36 5.57 2.06
C VAL A 98 2.85 5.80 1.92
N THR A 99 2.49 7.03 1.57
CA THR A 99 1.11 7.47 1.35
C THR A 99 0.89 7.88 -0.11
N LYS A 100 -0.21 7.45 -0.72
CA LYS A 100 -0.59 7.84 -2.08
C LYS A 100 -2.04 8.32 -2.10
N THR A 101 -2.29 9.49 -2.66
CA THR A 101 -3.65 9.96 -2.96
C THR A 101 -3.95 9.72 -4.42
N ILE A 102 -5.02 8.97 -4.68
CA ILE A 102 -5.52 8.65 -6.02
C ILE A 102 -6.82 9.40 -6.23
N ASN A 103 -6.99 9.98 -7.42
CA ASN A 103 -8.17 10.77 -7.78
C ASN A 103 -8.89 10.08 -8.94
N ILE A 104 -9.46 8.90 -8.69
CA ILE A 104 -10.28 8.17 -9.67
C ILE A 104 -11.72 8.32 -9.20
N GLU A 105 -12.43 9.31 -9.75
CA GLU A 105 -13.82 9.71 -9.44
C GLU A 105 -14.07 10.26 -8.02
N LYS A 106 -13.32 9.77 -7.02
CA LYS A 106 -13.24 10.29 -5.65
C LYS A 106 -11.76 10.37 -5.25
N SER A 107 -11.42 11.29 -4.35
CA SER A 107 -10.10 11.29 -3.72
C SER A 107 -10.04 10.20 -2.64
N GLU A 108 -9.14 9.25 -2.82
CA GLU A 108 -8.85 8.18 -1.87
C GLU A 108 -7.37 8.26 -1.48
N THR A 109 -7.10 8.21 -0.18
CA THR A 109 -5.73 8.18 0.35
C THR A 109 -5.44 6.78 0.86
N ILE A 110 -4.39 6.18 0.32
CA ILE A 110 -3.91 4.84 0.64
C ILE A 110 -2.59 4.99 1.38
N ILE A 111 -2.50 4.34 2.53
CA ILE A 111 -1.32 4.35 3.39
C ILE A 111 -0.84 2.91 3.48
N SER A 112 0.45 2.70 3.34
CA SER A 112 1.09 1.39 3.58
C SER A 112 1.12 1.05 5.06
N ASP A 113 1.32 -0.23 5.36
CA ASP A 113 1.81 -0.63 6.66
C ASP A 113 3.21 -0.04 6.91
N SER A 114 3.53 0.19 8.18
CA SER A 114 4.84 0.71 8.58
C SER A 114 5.93 -0.33 8.34
N LEU A 115 6.96 0.04 7.59
CA LEU A 115 8.19 -0.74 7.45
C LEU A 115 9.19 -0.26 8.50
N THR A 116 9.56 -1.15 9.41
CA THR A 116 10.68 -0.91 10.34
C THR A 116 12.00 -1.11 9.60
N ILE A 117 12.90 -0.14 9.72
CA ILE A 117 14.30 -0.28 9.27
C ILE A 117 14.99 -1.24 10.23
N THR A 118 15.65 -2.28 9.71
CA THR A 118 16.43 -3.22 10.54
C THR A 118 17.39 -2.45 11.44
N SER A 119 17.38 -2.77 12.74
CA SER A 119 18.13 -2.03 13.74
C SER A 119 19.62 -1.99 13.44
N PHE A 120 20.24 -0.83 13.62
CA PHE A 120 21.67 -0.64 13.40
C PHE A 120 22.30 0.17 14.53
N VAL A 121 23.63 0.09 14.58
CA VAL A 121 24.52 0.74 15.55
C VAL A 121 25.69 1.31 14.78
#